data_AF-A0A816C7Z5-F1
#
_entry.id   AF-A0A816C7Z5-F1
#
_cell.length_a   1.000
_cell.length_b   1.000
_cell.length_c   1.000
_cell.angle_alpha   90.00
_cell.angle_beta   90.00
_cell.angle_gamma   90.00
#
_symmetry.space_group_name_H-M   'P 1'
#
loop_
_entity.id
_entity.type
_entity.pdbx_description
1 polymer ?
#
loop_
_entity_poly.entity_id
_entity_poly.type
_entity_poly.pdbx_seq_one_letter_code
_entity_poly.pdbx_strand_id
1 'polypeptide(L)'
;ERDLGDEYGWKQVHGDVFRPPSFPLIFASLIGSGYQIATVAVLCISMTILGELYTERALLLSTAMFLYATTSVVNGYVGGSLYARMGGKLWIKQLVTGAFLIPIIICGVAFLINFISIYYRSSRSIPFTVMLSVTAICLFIILPLTAVGTVLGRNISGHPNHPCRINAVPRPIPEKKWYFIFTSFWAYKIYYVYGFMLLVFLILAVVTVCVTIVATYFMLNAEDYR
;
A
#
# COMPACT_ATOMS: atom_id res chain seq x y z
N GLU A 1 10.29 -40.12 26.77
CA GLU A 1 9.86 -38.79 27.26
C GLU A 1 11.05 -37.87 27.13
N ARG A 2 11.03 -36.99 26.12
CA ARG A 2 12.13 -36.07 25.82
C ARG A 2 11.69 -34.69 26.27
N ASP A 3 12.55 -34.01 27.01
CA ASP A 3 12.39 -32.67 27.56
C ASP A 3 11.93 -31.65 26.51
N LEU A 4 10.61 -31.57 26.30
CA LEU A 4 9.92 -30.49 25.58
C LEU A 4 9.61 -29.33 26.54
N GLY A 5 10.36 -29.23 27.64
CA GLY A 5 10.07 -28.38 28.79
C GLY A 5 10.54 -26.92 28.71
N ASP A 6 11.58 -26.58 27.93
CA ASP A 6 12.30 -25.31 28.19
C ASP A 6 12.50 -24.34 27.00
N GLU A 7 11.84 -24.55 25.86
CA GLU A 7 11.79 -23.56 24.79
C GLU A 7 10.37 -23.02 24.61
N TYR A 8 10.02 -22.00 25.40
CA TYR A 8 8.86 -21.14 25.15
C TYR A 8 8.72 -20.86 23.64
N GLY A 9 7.52 -21.05 23.09
CA GLY A 9 7.26 -20.98 21.64
C GLY A 9 7.66 -19.67 20.93
N TRP A 10 8.04 -18.60 21.64
CA TRP A 10 8.66 -17.41 21.07
C TRP A 10 10.19 -17.57 20.84
N LYS A 11 10.91 -18.28 21.72
CA LYS A 11 12.30 -18.77 21.51
C LYS A 11 12.36 -19.80 20.40
N GLN A 12 11.27 -20.52 20.25
CA GLN A 12 10.67 -20.85 18.98
C GLN A 12 11.06 -19.98 17.78
N VAL A 13 10.21 -19.00 17.56
CA VAL A 13 10.02 -18.22 16.34
C VAL A 13 11.21 -17.31 16.01
N HIS A 14 12.07 -16.94 16.97
CA HIS A 14 13.12 -15.92 16.79
C HIS A 14 14.02 -16.12 15.54
N GLY A 15 14.40 -17.36 15.21
CA GLY A 15 15.23 -17.69 14.05
C GLY A 15 14.47 -17.72 12.71
N ASP A 16 13.14 -17.67 12.73
CA ASP A 16 12.30 -17.59 11.53
C ASP A 16 11.71 -16.19 11.28
N VAL A 17 11.70 -15.30 12.30
CA VAL A 17 11.13 -13.93 12.18
C VAL A 17 11.76 -13.13 11.05
N PHE A 18 13.09 -13.25 10.88
CA PHE A 18 13.84 -12.44 9.91
C PHE A 18 14.03 -13.13 8.56
N ARG A 19 13.34 -14.25 8.32
CA ARG A 19 13.39 -14.92 7.02
C ARG A 19 12.66 -14.07 5.97
N PRO A 20 13.18 -13.97 4.74
CA PRO A 20 12.42 -13.35 3.66
C PRO A 20 11.10 -14.11 3.43
N PRO A 21 9.99 -13.39 3.19
CA PRO A 21 8.70 -14.01 2.89
C PRO A 21 8.73 -14.73 1.52
N SER A 22 7.73 -15.57 1.25
CA SER A 22 7.64 -16.31 -0.02
C SER A 22 7.60 -15.40 -1.27
N PHE A 23 7.04 -14.18 -1.13
CA PHE A 23 6.94 -13.18 -2.19
C PHE A 23 7.57 -11.84 -1.78
N PRO A 24 8.91 -11.75 -1.67
CA PRO A 24 9.60 -10.58 -1.12
C PRO A 24 9.47 -9.35 -2.02
N LEU A 25 9.30 -9.55 -3.33
CA LEU A 25 9.18 -8.48 -4.31
C LEU A 25 7.86 -7.71 -4.17
N ILE A 26 6.73 -8.42 -4.10
CA ILE A 26 5.40 -7.81 -3.94
C ILE A 26 5.32 -7.17 -2.55
N PHE A 27 5.79 -7.87 -1.53
CA PHE A 27 5.80 -7.37 -0.16
C PHE A 27 6.57 -6.05 -0.01
N ALA A 28 7.81 -5.99 -0.52
CA ALA A 28 8.60 -4.75 -0.49
C ALA A 28 7.94 -3.60 -1.26
N SER A 29 7.33 -3.91 -2.41
CA SER A 29 6.66 -2.93 -3.26
C SER A 29 5.39 -2.36 -2.59
N LEU A 30 4.62 -3.19 -1.90
CA LEU A 30 3.45 -2.77 -1.14
C LEU A 30 3.84 -1.90 0.06
N ILE A 31 4.90 -2.24 0.78
CA ILE A 31 5.38 -1.42 1.91
C ILE A 31 5.90 -0.07 1.41
N GLY A 32 6.70 -0.04 0.34
CA GLY A 32 7.17 1.22 -0.25
C GLY A 32 6.00 2.12 -0.68
N SER A 33 4.99 1.54 -1.33
CA SER A 33 3.78 2.26 -1.74
C SER A 33 2.97 2.77 -0.54
N GLY A 34 2.88 1.98 0.54
CA GLY A 34 2.21 2.39 1.77
C GLY A 34 2.87 3.59 2.43
N TYR A 35 4.21 3.59 2.52
CA TYR A 35 4.97 4.74 3.01
C TYR A 35 4.78 5.98 2.12
N GLN A 36 4.79 5.81 0.79
CA GLN A 36 4.51 6.91 -0.13
C GLN A 36 3.14 7.52 0.12
N ILE A 37 2.08 6.71 0.16
CA ILE A 37 0.71 7.19 0.39
C ILE A 37 0.60 7.88 1.76
N ALA A 38 1.23 7.33 2.80
CA ALA A 38 1.26 7.96 4.12
C ALA A 38 1.97 9.33 4.08
N THR A 39 3.12 9.45 3.40
CA THR A 39 3.82 10.72 3.26
C THR A 39 3.01 11.74 2.45
N VAL A 40 2.35 11.32 1.37
CA VAL A 40 1.45 12.18 0.58
C VAL A 40 0.28 12.66 1.43
N ALA A 41 -0.33 11.79 2.23
CA ALA A 41 -1.43 12.17 3.10
C ALA A 41 -1.00 13.23 4.12
N VAL A 42 0.14 13.02 4.79
CA VAL A 42 0.68 13.99 5.77
C VAL A 42 1.00 15.33 5.11
N LEU A 43 1.67 15.33 3.95
CA LEU A 43 2.01 16.56 3.23
C LEU A 43 0.77 17.27 2.66
N CYS A 44 -0.23 16.52 2.20
CA CYS A 44 -1.47 17.09 1.70
C CYS A 44 -2.26 17.76 2.83
N ILE A 45 -2.36 17.10 4.00
CA ILE A 45 -3.03 17.67 5.18
C ILE A 45 -2.30 18.93 5.65
N SER A 46 -0.97 18.91 5.74
CA SER A 46 -0.21 20.07 6.19
C SER A 46 -0.36 21.27 5.25
N MET A 47 -0.28 21.05 3.93
CA MET A 47 -0.49 22.10 2.93
C MET A 47 -1.93 22.63 2.91
N THR A 48 -2.91 21.78 3.17
CA THR A 48 -4.32 22.20 3.27
C THR A 48 -4.55 23.11 4.46
N ILE A 49 -3.91 22.82 5.61
CA ILE A 49 -4.03 23.63 6.83
C ILE A 49 -3.27 24.96 6.69
N LEU A 50 -2.04 24.92 6.17
CA LEU A 50 -1.16 26.11 6.11
C LEU A 50 -1.46 27.04 4.93
N GLY A 51 -1.87 26.49 3.78
CA GLY A 51 -2.05 27.24 2.54
C GLY A 51 -3.48 27.65 2.24
N GLU A 52 -4.44 27.36 3.12
CA GLU A 52 -5.88 27.54 2.88
C GLU A 52 -6.34 26.94 1.54
N LEU A 53 -5.68 25.86 1.08
CA LEU A 53 -5.92 25.19 -0.21
C LEU A 53 -7.32 24.54 -0.31
N TYR A 54 -8.14 24.64 0.74
CA TYR A 54 -9.53 24.16 0.77
C TYR A 54 -10.50 25.05 -0.01
N THR A 55 -10.09 26.25 -0.41
CA THR A 55 -10.94 27.22 -1.13
C THR A 55 -11.28 26.77 -2.55
N GLU A 56 -10.35 26.11 -3.25
CA GLU A 56 -10.55 25.61 -4.63
C GLU A 56 -10.26 24.10 -4.76
N ARG A 57 -11.29 23.30 -5.09
CA ARG A 57 -11.17 21.83 -5.17
C ARG A 57 -10.20 21.35 -6.25
N ALA A 58 -10.14 22.05 -7.38
CA ALA A 58 -9.23 21.72 -8.47
C ALA A 58 -7.76 21.88 -8.05
N LEU A 59 -7.49 22.86 -7.18
CA LEU A 59 -6.16 23.10 -6.62
C LEU A 59 -5.75 21.97 -5.66
N LEU A 60 -6.68 21.46 -4.85
CA LEU A 60 -6.39 20.36 -3.93
C LEU A 60 -6.04 19.06 -4.67
N LEU A 61 -6.82 18.70 -5.71
CA LEU A 61 -6.57 17.49 -6.51
C LEU A 61 -5.27 17.58 -7.32
N SER A 62 -4.99 18.73 -7.94
CA SER A 62 -3.75 18.95 -8.69
C SER A 62 -2.52 18.95 -7.78
N THR A 63 -2.61 19.58 -6.61
CA THR A 63 -1.54 19.57 -5.60
C THR A 63 -1.29 18.15 -5.09
N ALA A 64 -2.33 17.36 -4.83
CA ALA A 64 -2.18 15.97 -4.42
C ALA A 64 -1.49 15.09 -5.48
N MET A 65 -1.82 15.28 -6.77
CA MET A 65 -1.14 14.59 -7.88
C MET A 65 0.35 14.97 -7.96
N PHE A 66 0.67 16.26 -7.80
CA PHE A 66 2.05 16.73 -7.79
C PHE A 66 2.85 16.19 -6.59
N LEU A 67 2.26 16.20 -5.40
CA LEU A 67 2.85 15.62 -4.19
C LEU A 67 3.08 14.12 -4.35
N TYR A 68 2.14 13.40 -4.96
CA TYR A 68 2.32 11.97 -5.25
C TYR A 68 3.49 11.71 -6.19
N ALA A 69 3.62 12.50 -7.26
CA ALA A 69 4.72 12.37 -8.23
C ALA A 69 6.08 12.65 -7.58
N THR A 70 6.20 13.72 -6.79
CA THR A 70 7.46 14.12 -6.14
C THR A 70 7.89 13.18 -5.00
N THR A 71 6.93 12.65 -4.23
CA THR A 71 7.20 11.68 -3.14
C THR A 71 7.50 10.26 -3.63
N SER A 72 7.46 9.98 -4.94
CA SER A 72 7.79 8.67 -5.50
C SER A 72 9.22 8.19 -5.17
N VAL A 73 10.13 9.12 -4.84
CA VAL A 73 11.46 8.81 -4.29
C VAL A 73 11.36 8.02 -2.97
N VAL A 74 10.37 8.31 -2.12
CA VAL A 74 10.15 7.61 -0.84
C VAL A 74 9.76 6.15 -1.09
N ASN A 75 8.87 5.90 -2.06
CA ASN A 75 8.49 4.55 -2.47
C ASN A 75 9.72 3.75 -2.90
N GLY A 76 10.52 4.34 -3.79
CA GLY A 76 11.76 3.75 -4.26
C GLY A 76 12.74 3.45 -3.12
N TYR A 77 12.95 4.40 -2.20
CA TYR A 77 13.87 4.28 -1.07
C TYR A 77 13.47 3.18 -0.10
N VAL A 78 12.22 3.19 0.37
CA VAL A 78 11.73 2.22 1.36
C VAL A 78 11.60 0.83 0.74
N GLY A 79 11.00 0.71 -0.46
CA GLY A 79 10.85 -0.58 -1.14
C GLY A 79 12.19 -1.17 -1.56
N GLY A 80 13.09 -0.34 -2.09
CA GLY A 80 14.43 -0.76 -2.53
C GLY A 80 15.34 -1.19 -1.39
N SER A 81 15.34 -0.44 -0.28
CA SER A 81 16.11 -0.79 0.92
C SER A 81 15.59 -2.08 1.55
N LEU A 82 14.27 -2.23 1.71
CA LEU A 82 13.67 -3.42 2.31
C LEU A 82 13.92 -4.66 1.45
N TYR A 83 13.81 -4.56 0.13
CA TYR A 83 14.09 -5.68 -0.77
C TYR A 83 15.57 -6.08 -0.76
N ALA A 84 16.50 -5.13 -0.63
CA ALA A 84 17.92 -5.42 -0.42
C ALA A 84 18.18 -6.11 0.93
N ARG A 85 17.54 -5.64 2.02
CA ARG A 85 17.64 -6.27 3.37
C ARG A 85 17.15 -7.72 3.39
N MET A 86 16.20 -8.07 2.52
CA MET A 86 15.69 -9.43 2.36
C MET A 86 16.55 -10.31 1.43
N GLY A 87 17.68 -9.82 0.91
CA GLY A 87 18.57 -10.56 0.01
C GLY A 87 18.11 -10.57 -1.46
N GLY A 88 17.22 -9.66 -1.85
CA GLY A 88 16.68 -9.57 -3.20
C GLY A 88 17.70 -9.09 -4.25
N LYS A 89 18.05 -9.98 -5.20
CA LYS A 89 19.01 -9.68 -6.30
C LYS A 89 18.37 -8.94 -7.48
N LEU A 90 17.11 -9.22 -7.78
CA LEU A 90 16.39 -8.70 -8.96
C LEU A 90 15.82 -7.29 -8.70
N TRP A 91 16.70 -6.30 -8.53
CA TRP A 91 16.34 -4.96 -8.10
C TRP A 91 15.54 -4.17 -9.13
N ILE A 92 15.82 -4.35 -10.42
CA ILE A 92 15.07 -3.72 -11.51
C ILE A 92 13.61 -4.18 -11.50
N LYS A 93 13.37 -5.48 -11.22
CA LYS A 93 12.01 -5.99 -11.11
C LYS A 93 11.27 -5.36 -9.93
N GLN A 94 11.94 -5.20 -8.78
CA GLN A 94 11.33 -4.51 -7.63
C GLN A 94 11.06 -3.04 -7.93
N LEU A 95 11.95 -2.34 -8.63
CA LEU A 95 11.74 -0.96 -9.07
C LEU A 95 10.48 -0.84 -9.93
N VAL A 96 10.37 -1.64 -11.01
CA VAL A 96 9.24 -1.60 -11.93
C VAL A 96 7.94 -1.98 -11.22
N THR A 97 7.96 -3.01 -10.38
CA THR A 97 6.78 -3.40 -9.60
C THR A 97 6.40 -2.34 -8.56
N GLY A 98 7.36 -1.71 -7.87
CA GLY A 98 7.10 -0.62 -6.93
C GLY A 98 6.52 0.63 -7.60
N ALA A 99 7.00 0.97 -8.80
CA ALA A 99 6.53 2.14 -9.53
C ALA A 99 5.11 1.97 -10.11
N PHE A 100 4.78 0.79 -10.64
CA PHE A 100 3.53 0.59 -11.40
C PHE A 100 2.44 -0.20 -10.69
N LEU A 101 2.69 -0.89 -9.58
CA LEU A 101 1.67 -1.73 -8.93
C LEU A 101 0.42 -0.92 -8.55
N ILE A 102 0.58 0.19 -7.84
CA ILE A 102 -0.56 1.04 -7.44
C ILE A 102 -1.16 1.79 -8.64
N PRO A 103 -0.37 2.46 -9.51
CA PRO A 103 -0.92 3.12 -10.70
C PRO A 103 -1.70 2.18 -11.62
N ILE A 104 -1.26 0.94 -11.83
CA ILE A 104 -1.99 -0.04 -12.65
C ILE A 104 -3.34 -0.37 -12.02
N ILE A 105 -3.39 -0.58 -10.69
CA ILE A 105 -4.64 -0.86 -9.99
C ILE A 105 -5.60 0.33 -10.13
N ILE A 106 -5.12 1.56 -9.88
CA ILE A 106 -5.92 2.78 -9.98
C ILE A 106 -6.41 2.99 -11.42
N CYS A 107 -5.53 2.89 -12.42
CA CYS A 107 -5.89 3.02 -13.82
C CYS A 107 -6.88 1.95 -14.26
N GLY A 108 -6.74 0.70 -13.78
CA GLY A 108 -7.68 -0.38 -14.06
C GLY A 108 -9.09 -0.09 -13.52
N VAL A 109 -9.19 0.37 -12.27
CA VAL A 109 -10.47 0.78 -11.66
C VAL A 109 -11.05 1.99 -12.40
N ALA A 110 -10.24 3.00 -12.68
CA ALA A 110 -10.67 4.19 -13.41
C ALA A 110 -11.16 3.85 -14.83
N PHE A 111 -10.51 2.90 -15.50
CA PHE A 111 -10.93 2.43 -16.82
C PHE A 111 -12.30 1.74 -16.78
N LEU A 112 -12.54 0.88 -15.78
CA LEU A 112 -13.85 0.23 -15.58
C LEU A 112 -14.95 1.27 -15.31
N ILE A 113 -14.67 2.25 -14.45
CA ILE A 113 -15.61 3.35 -14.19
C ILE A 113 -15.84 4.17 -15.46
N ASN A 114 -14.80 4.41 -16.26
CA ASN A 114 -14.92 5.15 -17.51
C ASN A 114 -15.80 4.42 -18.53
N PHE A 115 -15.70 3.09 -18.62
CA PHE A 115 -16.57 2.28 -19.47
C PHE A 115 -18.05 2.43 -19.09
N ILE A 116 -18.35 2.40 -17.80
CA ILE A 116 -19.70 2.63 -17.27
C ILE A 116 -20.15 4.08 -17.56
N SER A 117 -19.26 5.05 -17.36
CA SER A 117 -19.55 6.48 -17.62
C SER A 117 -19.91 6.74 -19.08
N ILE A 118 -19.21 6.10 -20.02
CA ILE A 118 -19.49 6.19 -21.46
C ILE A 118 -20.85 5.58 -21.78
N TYR A 119 -21.18 4.43 -21.18
CA TYR A 119 -22.48 3.77 -21.36
C TYR A 119 -23.66 4.69 -20.96
N TYR A 120 -23.54 5.41 -19.83
CA TYR A 120 -24.55 6.36 -19.36
C TYR A 120 -24.48 7.75 -20.02
N ARG A 121 -23.62 7.96 -21.03
CA ARG A 121 -23.36 9.29 -21.65
C ARG A 121 -23.11 10.40 -20.61
N SER A 122 -22.40 10.08 -19.54
CA SER A 122 -22.04 11.07 -18.52
C SER A 122 -20.97 12.01 -19.05
N SER A 123 -21.15 13.31 -18.81
CA SER A 123 -20.23 14.39 -19.19
C SER A 123 -18.88 14.35 -18.46
N ARG A 124 -18.72 13.46 -17.46
CA ARG A 124 -17.46 13.25 -16.73
C ARG A 124 -16.64 12.04 -17.23
N SER A 125 -16.90 11.53 -18.44
CA SER A 125 -16.06 10.49 -19.04
C SER A 125 -14.63 11.00 -19.21
N ILE A 126 -13.64 10.22 -18.77
CA ILE A 126 -12.23 10.55 -18.91
C ILE A 126 -11.86 10.41 -20.39
N PRO A 127 -11.49 11.50 -21.09
CA PRO A 127 -11.11 11.43 -22.50
C PRO A 127 -9.80 10.66 -22.65
N PHE A 128 -9.64 9.97 -23.78
CA PHE A 128 -8.46 9.15 -24.06
C PHE A 128 -7.13 9.91 -23.87
N THR A 129 -7.12 11.21 -24.21
CA THR A 129 -5.97 12.09 -24.02
C THR A 129 -5.49 12.17 -22.57
N VAL A 130 -6.42 12.18 -21.59
CA VAL A 130 -6.06 12.22 -20.17
C VAL A 130 -5.44 10.90 -19.73
N MET A 131 -5.97 9.75 -20.19
CA MET A 131 -5.36 8.44 -19.91
C MET A 131 -3.93 8.34 -20.43
N LEU A 132 -3.68 8.88 -21.63
CA LEU A 132 -2.34 8.96 -22.21
C LEU A 132 -1.42 9.86 -21.38
N SER A 133 -1.92 11.03 -20.92
CA SER A 133 -1.15 11.95 -20.08
C SER A 133 -0.75 11.34 -18.73
N VAL A 134 -1.65 10.61 -18.07
CA VAL A 134 -1.35 9.91 -16.80
C VAL A 134 -0.29 8.83 -17.02
N THR A 135 -0.39 8.08 -18.13
CA THR A 135 0.62 7.08 -18.49
C THR A 135 2.00 7.72 -18.73
N ALA A 136 2.04 8.88 -19.39
CA ALA A 136 3.29 9.63 -19.60
C ALA A 136 3.88 10.11 -18.27
N ILE A 137 3.09 10.64 -17.35
CA ILE A 137 3.54 11.05 -16.00
C ILE A 137 4.14 9.84 -15.25
N CYS A 138 3.49 8.68 -15.33
CA CYS A 138 4.01 7.46 -14.72
C CYS A 138 5.37 7.04 -15.27
N LEU A 139 5.57 7.13 -16.60
CA LEU A 139 6.80 6.73 -17.27
C LEU A 139 7.95 7.75 -17.11
N PHE A 140 7.66 9.04 -17.24
CA PHE A 140 8.69 10.08 -17.32
C PHE A 140 8.95 10.81 -16.01
N ILE A 141 8.07 10.70 -15.02
CA ILE A 141 8.25 11.36 -13.71
C ILE A 141 8.34 10.31 -12.62
N ILE A 142 7.32 9.46 -12.46
CA ILE A 142 7.26 8.52 -11.34
C ILE A 142 8.36 7.47 -11.43
N LEU A 143 8.55 6.84 -12.59
CA LEU A 143 9.57 5.81 -12.78
C LEU A 143 11.01 6.31 -12.52
N PRO A 144 11.49 7.43 -13.08
CA PRO A 144 12.85 7.90 -12.79
C PRO A 144 13.03 8.33 -11.34
N LEU A 145 12.06 9.02 -10.72
CA LEU A 145 12.17 9.40 -9.30
C LEU A 145 12.17 8.16 -8.39
N THR A 146 11.33 7.16 -8.68
CA THR A 146 11.35 5.87 -7.96
C THR A 146 12.69 5.17 -8.15
N ALA A 147 13.29 5.24 -9.34
CA ALA A 147 14.61 4.65 -9.61
C ALA A 147 15.71 5.31 -8.76
N VAL A 148 15.72 6.64 -8.70
CA VAL A 148 16.64 7.40 -7.82
C VAL A 148 16.46 6.96 -6.37
N GLY A 149 15.22 6.90 -5.89
CA GLY A 149 14.90 6.41 -4.55
C GLY A 149 15.42 4.99 -4.30
N THR A 150 15.19 4.07 -5.23
CA THR A 150 15.63 2.67 -5.12
C THR A 150 17.14 2.53 -5.08
N VAL A 151 17.88 3.28 -5.89
CA VAL A 151 19.35 3.26 -5.84
C VAL A 151 19.85 3.79 -4.50
N LEU A 152 19.31 4.93 -4.02
CA LEU A 152 19.67 5.50 -2.72
C LEU A 152 19.34 4.56 -1.56
N GLY A 153 18.15 3.97 -1.55
CA GLY A 153 17.69 3.07 -0.50
C GLY A 153 18.53 1.80 -0.41
N ARG A 154 18.91 1.23 -1.55
CA ARG A 154 19.77 0.04 -1.62
C ARG A 154 21.19 0.33 -1.13
N ASN A 155 21.75 1.49 -1.49
CA ASN A 155 23.13 1.83 -1.14
C ASN A 155 23.28 2.26 0.33
N ILE A 156 22.34 3.04 0.86
CA ILE A 156 22.42 3.59 2.22
C ILE A 156 21.87 2.60 3.25
N SER A 157 20.76 1.95 2.94
CA SER A 157 19.94 1.20 3.90
C SER A 157 19.74 -0.26 3.51
N GLY A 158 20.47 -0.78 2.53
CA GLY A 158 20.29 -2.15 2.01
C GLY A 158 20.89 -3.27 2.86
N HIS A 159 21.73 -2.94 3.86
CA HIS A 159 22.38 -3.95 4.70
C HIS A 159 21.38 -4.56 5.72
N PRO A 160 21.23 -5.89 5.77
CA PRO A 160 20.39 -6.55 6.78
C PRO A 160 21.02 -6.43 8.18
N ASN A 161 20.27 -5.89 9.15
CA ASN A 161 20.67 -5.82 10.56
C ASN A 161 19.80 -6.77 11.39
N HIS A 162 20.06 -8.07 11.29
CA HIS A 162 19.34 -9.07 12.08
C HIS A 162 20.04 -9.29 13.44
N PRO A 163 19.31 -9.17 14.58
CA PRO A 163 19.90 -9.35 15.91
C PRO A 163 20.27 -10.81 16.21
N CYS A 164 19.76 -11.77 15.43
CA CYS A 164 20.01 -13.19 15.59
C CYS A 164 20.25 -13.89 14.24
N ARG A 165 20.90 -15.05 14.27
CA ARG A 165 21.13 -15.88 13.07
C ARG A 165 19.80 -16.47 12.58
N ILE A 166 19.57 -16.39 11.28
CA ILE A 166 18.37 -16.91 10.62
C ILE A 166 18.53 -18.42 10.40
N ASN A 167 17.47 -19.20 10.67
CA ASN A 167 17.44 -20.62 10.37
C ASN A 167 17.30 -20.85 8.85
N ALA A 168 18.08 -21.77 8.28
CA ALA A 168 18.03 -22.04 6.84
C ALA A 168 16.75 -22.80 6.43
N VAL A 169 16.33 -23.78 7.23
CA VAL A 169 15.17 -24.64 6.93
C VAL A 169 13.91 -24.10 7.61
N PRO A 170 12.81 -23.85 6.87
CA PRO A 170 11.56 -23.41 7.48
C PRO A 170 10.97 -24.55 8.30
N ARG A 171 10.49 -24.25 9.49
CA ARG A 171 9.77 -25.23 10.29
C ARG A 171 8.44 -25.55 9.64
N PRO A 172 7.97 -26.81 9.67
CA PRO A 172 6.63 -27.14 9.24
C PRO A 172 5.63 -26.48 10.20
N ILE A 173 4.97 -25.42 9.75
CA ILE A 173 3.85 -24.82 10.48
C ILE A 173 2.66 -25.75 10.21
N PRO A 174 2.03 -26.36 11.23
CA PRO A 174 0.85 -27.18 11.00
C PRO A 174 -0.24 -26.32 10.37
N GLU A 175 -0.78 -26.75 9.23
CA GLU A 175 -1.85 -26.04 8.55
C GLU A 175 -3.06 -25.95 9.49
N LYS A 176 -3.44 -24.73 9.88
CA LYS A 176 -4.66 -24.50 10.64
C LYS A 176 -5.84 -24.73 9.73
N LYS A 177 -6.59 -25.81 9.98
CA LYS A 177 -7.80 -26.15 9.24
C LYS A 177 -8.85 -25.05 9.39
N TRP A 178 -9.52 -24.69 8.29
CA TRP A 178 -10.50 -23.60 8.21
C TRP A 178 -11.61 -23.66 9.27
N TYR A 179 -12.00 -24.85 9.73
CA TYR A 179 -13.01 -24.99 10.77
C TYR A 179 -12.60 -24.37 12.10
N PHE A 180 -11.30 -24.12 12.36
CA PHE A 180 -10.87 -23.37 13.55
C PHE A 180 -11.44 -21.95 13.57
N ILE A 181 -11.68 -21.33 12.41
CA ILE A 181 -12.28 -20.00 12.32
C ILE A 181 -13.76 -20.06 12.74
N PHE A 182 -14.50 -21.05 12.21
CA PHE A 182 -15.91 -21.26 12.54
C PHE A 182 -16.11 -21.69 13.99
N THR A 183 -15.25 -22.56 14.53
CA THR A 183 -15.29 -22.94 15.94
C THR A 183 -14.87 -21.80 16.86
N SER A 184 -14.00 -20.86 16.42
CA SER A 184 -13.69 -19.64 17.19
C SER A 184 -14.85 -18.66 17.25
N PHE A 185 -15.74 -18.68 16.24
CA PHE A 185 -16.94 -17.84 16.18
C PHE A 185 -18.08 -18.40 17.05
N TRP A 186 -18.19 -19.72 17.14
CA TRP A 186 -19.27 -20.42 17.86
C TRP A 186 -18.89 -20.96 19.24
N ALA A 187 -17.61 -21.21 19.52
CA ALA A 187 -17.13 -21.65 20.82
C ALA A 187 -16.40 -20.50 21.55
N TYR A 188 -16.56 -20.46 22.87
CA TYR A 188 -16.11 -19.40 23.81
C TYR A 188 -14.58 -19.15 23.90
N LYS A 189 -13.76 -19.67 22.97
CA LYS A 189 -12.34 -19.31 22.86
C LYS A 189 -12.18 -18.19 21.85
N ILE A 190 -12.31 -16.95 22.32
CA ILE A 190 -12.07 -15.74 21.52
C ILE A 190 -10.59 -15.71 21.09
N TYR A 191 -10.33 -15.99 19.82
CA TYR A 191 -9.03 -15.72 19.21
C TYR A 191 -8.97 -14.23 18.87
N TYR A 192 -8.25 -13.46 19.69
CA TYR A 192 -8.09 -12.01 19.58
C TYR A 192 -7.74 -11.50 18.18
N VAL A 193 -7.00 -12.28 17.38
CA VAL A 193 -6.60 -11.90 16.01
C VAL A 193 -7.81 -11.72 15.09
N TYR A 194 -8.80 -12.62 15.13
CA TYR A 194 -9.97 -12.52 14.25
C TYR A 194 -10.91 -11.40 14.70
N GLY A 195 -11.08 -11.21 16.01
CA GLY A 195 -11.84 -10.08 16.55
C GLY A 195 -11.21 -8.73 16.19
N PHE A 196 -9.88 -8.62 16.29
CA PHE A 196 -9.15 -7.42 15.86
C PHE A 196 -9.29 -7.16 14.36
N MET A 197 -9.15 -8.20 13.51
CA MET A 197 -9.33 -8.06 12.06
C MET A 197 -10.76 -7.62 11.70
N LEU A 198 -11.78 -8.15 12.38
CA LEU A 198 -13.18 -7.74 12.19
C LEU A 198 -13.40 -6.29 12.63
N LEU A 199 -12.83 -5.89 13.77
CA LEU A 199 -12.92 -4.51 14.26
C LEU A 199 -12.24 -3.54 13.29
N VAL A 200 -11.03 -3.87 12.80
CA VAL A 200 -10.33 -3.07 11.79
C VAL A 200 -11.15 -2.98 10.51
N PHE A 201 -11.77 -4.08 10.08
CA PHE A 201 -12.66 -4.10 8.92
C PHE A 201 -13.88 -3.18 9.11
N LEU A 202 -14.53 -3.22 10.28
CA LEU A 202 -15.67 -2.34 10.59
C LEU A 202 -15.25 -0.87 10.62
N ILE A 203 -14.11 -0.53 11.24
CA ILE A 203 -13.59 0.83 11.24
C ILE A 203 -13.31 1.29 9.80
N LEU A 204 -12.64 0.46 8.99
CA LEU A 204 -12.39 0.77 7.59
C LEU A 204 -13.69 0.97 6.81
N ALA A 205 -14.70 0.13 7.02
CA ALA A 205 -16.01 0.26 6.38
C ALA A 205 -16.74 1.55 6.78
N VAL A 206 -16.69 1.93 8.06
CA VAL A 206 -17.27 3.19 8.53
C VAL A 206 -16.53 4.37 7.91
N VAL A 207 -15.19 4.35 7.92
CA VAL A 207 -14.37 5.43 7.33
C VAL A 207 -14.63 5.54 5.83
N THR A 208 -14.68 4.43 5.09
CA THR A 208 -14.98 4.48 3.64
C THR A 208 -16.38 5.03 3.39
N VAL A 209 -17.39 4.61 4.16
CA VAL A 209 -18.75 5.16 4.07
C VAL A 209 -18.76 6.67 4.35
N CYS A 210 -18.11 7.13 5.41
CA CYS A 210 -18.02 8.55 5.73
C CYS A 210 -17.33 9.34 4.61
N VAL A 211 -16.19 8.87 4.10
CA VAL A 211 -15.47 9.51 2.99
C VAL A 211 -16.33 9.54 1.74
N THR A 212 -17.06 8.46 1.42
CA THR A 212 -17.97 8.45 0.27
C THR A 212 -19.11 9.45 0.44
N ILE A 213 -19.72 9.54 1.63
CA ILE A 213 -20.82 10.50 1.89
C ILE A 213 -20.31 11.93 1.72
N VAL A 214 -19.14 12.26 2.27
CA VAL A 214 -18.54 13.59 2.15
C VAL A 214 -18.17 13.91 0.70
N ALA A 215 -17.58 12.95 -0.02
CA ALA A 215 -17.25 13.12 -1.44
C ALA A 215 -18.51 13.33 -2.30
N THR A 216 -19.57 12.56 -2.05
CA THR A 216 -20.87 12.70 -2.73
C THR A 216 -21.54 14.02 -2.39
N TYR A 217 -21.53 14.45 -1.11
CA TYR A 217 -22.03 15.75 -0.69
C TYR A 217 -21.32 16.89 -1.40
N PHE A 218 -19.98 16.85 -1.44
CA PHE A 218 -19.22 17.83 -2.18
C PHE A 218 -19.57 17.80 -3.66
N MET A 219 -19.65 16.62 -4.29
CA MET A 219 -20.02 16.50 -5.70
C MET A 219 -21.40 17.09 -6.01
N LEU A 220 -22.41 16.82 -5.18
CA LEU A 220 -23.76 17.38 -5.29
C LEU A 220 -23.78 18.91 -5.14
N ASN A 221 -23.05 19.45 -4.16
CA ASN A 221 -22.91 20.90 -4.00
C ASN A 221 -22.20 21.60 -5.18
N ALA A 222 -21.48 20.84 -6.02
CA ALA A 222 -20.80 21.39 -7.19
C ALA A 222 -21.63 21.30 -8.48
N GLU A 223 -22.75 20.56 -8.47
CA GLU A 223 -23.74 20.67 -9.52
C GLU A 223 -24.60 21.90 -9.18
N ASP A 224 -24.32 23.01 -9.86
CA ASP A 224 -25.11 24.24 -9.80
C ASP A 224 -26.56 23.89 -10.16
N TYR A 225 -27.42 23.74 -9.15
CA TYR A 225 -28.87 23.65 -9.34
C TYR A 225 -29.40 25.06 -9.59
N ARG A 226 -29.16 25.57 -10.80
CA ARG A 226 -29.73 26.83 -11.28
C ARG A 226 -30.47 26.61 -12.58
#